data_AF-A0A415HDI7-F1
#
_entry.id   AF-A0A415HDI7-F1
#
_cell.length_a   1.000
_cell.length_b   1.000
_cell.length_c   1.000
_cell.angle_alpha   90.00
_cell.angle_beta   90.00
_cell.angle_gamma   90.00
#
_symmetry.space_group_name_H-M   'P 1'
#
loop_
_entity.id
_entity.type
_entity.pdbx_description
1 polymer ?
#
loop_
_entity_poly.entity_id
_entity_poly.type
_entity_poly.pdbx_seq_one_letter_code
_entity_poly.pdbx_strand_id
1 'polypeptide(L)'
;MNKQVSYAYQHLSRTETLGKCIHGSMYLCPALLIALGKFEYYGSGGCQIGDSIDSHNRPFSHIASVIECFNHKISIESNRIIGNFGDNSDITELDIKNFSYSSEDLSGPLVGGATKTALLLSVNKQKFIIKNPYLKTDVYDMIDFLRLIGKKIDISDNSIVCSGNVMASSNQYIEFNLTQCISEIITYSTLALINNTNLTFLDLNKKTISLTLKPEI
;
A
#
# COMPACT_ATOMS: atom_id res chain seq x y z
N MET A 1 24.02 -27.27 22.65
CA MET A 1 23.08 -26.21 22.21
C MET A 1 23.28 -26.01 20.71
N ASN A 2 22.29 -26.35 19.89
CA ASN A 2 22.43 -26.55 18.44
C ASN A 2 22.68 -25.25 17.67
N LYS A 3 23.74 -25.21 16.85
CA LYS A 3 24.10 -24.06 15.98
C LYS A 3 22.95 -23.60 15.08
N GLN A 4 22.07 -24.50 14.63
CA GLN A 4 20.88 -24.14 13.82
C GLN A 4 19.88 -23.26 14.55
N VAL A 5 19.73 -23.43 15.87
CA VAL A 5 18.83 -22.60 16.69
C VAL A 5 19.39 -21.18 16.79
N SER A 6 20.71 -21.05 17.00
CA SER A 6 21.39 -19.75 17.06
C SER A 6 21.28 -18.91 15.78
N TYR A 7 21.33 -19.55 14.60
CA TYR A 7 21.20 -18.85 13.32
C TYR A 7 19.76 -18.36 13.10
N ALA A 8 18.75 -19.18 13.39
CA ALA A 8 17.35 -18.79 13.26
C ALA A 8 17.01 -17.56 14.14
N TYR A 9 17.51 -17.51 15.38
CA TYR A 9 17.33 -16.37 16.28
C TYR A 9 18.04 -15.09 15.80
N GLN A 10 19.22 -15.19 15.18
CA GLN A 10 19.90 -14.03 14.57
C GLN A 10 19.20 -13.53 13.29
N HIS A 11 18.55 -14.40 12.53
CA HIS A 11 17.79 -14.02 11.34
C HIS A 11 16.43 -13.39 11.68
N LEU A 12 15.74 -13.91 12.71
CA LEU A 12 14.51 -13.32 13.23
C LEU A 12 14.76 -11.89 13.73
N SER A 13 15.77 -11.67 14.58
CA SER A 13 16.09 -10.34 15.12
C SER A 13 16.48 -9.33 14.03
N ARG A 14 17.12 -9.77 12.93
CA ARG A 14 17.50 -8.90 11.82
C ARG A 14 16.30 -8.50 10.94
N THR A 15 15.37 -9.43 10.70
CA THR A 15 14.15 -9.17 9.90
C THR A 15 13.17 -8.27 10.67
N GLU A 16 13.03 -8.50 11.97
CA GLU A 16 12.29 -7.64 12.91
C GLU A 16 12.78 -6.18 12.89
N THR A 17 14.11 -5.99 12.80
CA THR A 17 14.72 -4.66 12.82
C THR A 17 14.56 -3.94 11.48
N LEU A 18 14.61 -4.66 10.35
CA LEU A 18 14.52 -4.07 9.01
C LEU A 18 13.12 -3.55 8.68
N GLY A 19 12.05 -4.28 9.02
CA GLY A 19 10.67 -3.81 8.81
C GLY A 19 10.40 -2.48 9.54
N LYS A 20 11.01 -2.32 10.72
CA LYS A 20 10.96 -1.10 11.52
C LYS A 20 11.72 0.08 10.92
N CYS A 21 12.56 -0.12 9.91
CA CYS A 21 13.26 0.98 9.23
C CYS A 21 12.43 1.62 8.11
N ILE A 22 11.41 0.93 7.58
CA ILE A 22 10.70 1.36 6.37
C ILE A 22 9.20 1.25 6.61
N HIS A 23 8.51 2.40 6.61
CA HIS A 23 7.05 2.47 6.76
C HIS A 23 6.29 1.62 5.73
N GLY A 24 6.75 1.62 4.47
CA GLY A 24 6.13 0.85 3.39
C GLY A 24 6.17 -0.66 3.57
N SER A 25 6.96 -1.20 4.51
CA SER A 25 7.05 -2.64 4.76
C SER A 25 5.71 -3.27 5.16
N MET A 26 4.78 -2.51 5.72
CA MET A 26 3.46 -3.02 6.09
C MET A 26 2.67 -3.55 4.88
N TYR A 27 2.89 -3.00 3.67
CA TYR A 27 2.18 -3.43 2.46
C TYR A 27 2.69 -4.79 1.93
N LEU A 28 3.78 -5.32 2.50
CA LEU A 28 4.16 -6.71 2.29
C LEU A 28 3.20 -7.68 2.99
N CYS A 29 2.53 -7.27 4.08
CA CYS A 29 1.62 -8.14 4.83
C CYS A 29 0.48 -8.68 3.95
N PRO A 30 -0.35 -7.85 3.27
CA PRO A 30 -1.38 -8.36 2.37
C PRO A 30 -0.79 -9.17 1.20
N ALA A 31 0.37 -8.79 0.65
CA ALA A 31 1.00 -9.54 -0.43
C ALA A 31 1.45 -10.95 0.01
N LEU A 32 2.11 -11.06 1.17
CA LEU A 32 2.53 -12.33 1.76
C LEU A 32 1.32 -13.18 2.18
N LEU A 33 0.26 -12.55 2.68
CA LEU A 33 -0.99 -13.25 2.99
C LEU A 33 -1.56 -13.95 1.75
N ILE A 34 -1.63 -13.25 0.62
CA ILE A 34 -2.12 -13.83 -0.64
C ILE A 34 -1.16 -14.88 -1.19
N ALA A 35 0.15 -14.62 -1.16
CA ALA A 35 1.14 -15.52 -1.75
C ALA A 35 1.40 -16.80 -0.93
N LEU A 36 1.40 -16.70 0.40
CA LEU A 36 1.84 -17.77 1.31
C LEU A 36 0.75 -18.23 2.27
N GLY A 37 -0.41 -17.58 2.28
CA GLY A 37 -1.50 -17.89 3.21
C GLY A 37 -1.30 -17.38 4.64
N LYS A 38 -0.18 -16.71 4.94
CA LYS A 38 0.12 -16.17 6.28
C LYS A 38 1.21 -15.10 6.26
N PHE A 39 1.26 -14.28 7.30
CA PHE A 39 2.39 -13.40 7.59
C PHE A 39 2.59 -13.22 9.11
N GLU A 40 3.81 -12.84 9.48
CA GLU A 40 4.14 -12.32 10.81
C GLU A 40 4.78 -10.95 10.64
N TYR A 41 4.31 -9.97 11.41
CA TYR A 41 4.69 -8.57 11.28
C TYR A 41 5.04 -7.97 12.64
N TYR A 42 6.25 -7.47 12.78
CA TYR A 42 6.80 -6.99 14.05
C TYR A 42 6.78 -5.46 14.18
N GLY A 43 6.03 -4.79 13.30
CA GLY A 43 5.89 -3.35 13.24
C GLY A 43 6.69 -2.68 12.12
N SER A 44 6.27 -1.47 11.80
CA SER A 44 6.97 -0.51 10.94
C SER A 44 7.42 0.66 11.80
N GLY A 45 8.53 1.27 11.44
CA GLY A 45 8.99 2.52 12.02
C GLY A 45 9.54 3.45 10.93
N GLY A 46 10.30 4.45 11.33
CA GLY A 46 10.96 5.39 10.40
C GLY A 46 10.14 6.64 10.04
N CYS A 47 9.01 6.89 10.70
CA CYS A 47 8.23 8.12 10.52
C CYS A 47 8.07 8.84 11.87
N GLN A 48 8.80 9.95 12.07
CA GLN A 48 8.67 10.81 13.26
C GLN A 48 7.51 11.82 13.13
N ILE A 49 6.70 11.73 12.06
CA ILE A 49 5.62 12.68 11.77
C ILE A 49 4.28 12.09 12.24
N GLY A 50 3.77 12.60 13.36
CA GLY A 50 2.46 12.27 13.96
C GLY A 50 2.33 12.73 15.42
N ASP A 51 1.12 13.13 15.84
CA ASP A 51 0.86 13.62 17.21
C ASP A 51 1.04 12.52 18.28
N SER A 52 1.63 12.95 19.39
CA SER A 52 2.33 12.14 20.40
C SER A 52 1.41 11.46 21.43
N ILE A 53 0.44 10.67 21.00
CA ILE A 53 -0.39 9.88 21.94
C ILE A 53 -0.16 8.38 21.77
N ASP A 54 0.07 7.90 20.54
CA ASP A 54 0.37 6.48 20.27
C ASP A 54 1.75 6.33 19.62
N SER A 55 2.79 6.24 20.45
CA SER A 55 4.10 5.62 20.13
C SER A 55 4.63 5.74 18.68
N HIS A 56 4.73 6.95 18.09
CA HIS A 56 5.48 7.25 16.85
C HIS A 56 5.30 6.27 15.66
N ASN A 57 4.20 5.53 15.60
CA ASN A 57 3.96 4.50 14.60
C ASN A 57 2.65 4.86 13.91
N ARG A 58 2.69 5.08 12.59
CA ARG A 58 1.44 5.13 11.82
C ARG A 58 0.69 3.81 12.02
N PRO A 59 -0.62 3.85 12.30
CA PRO A 59 -1.33 2.70 12.82
C PRO A 59 -1.50 1.62 11.74
N PHE A 60 -1.06 0.39 12.02
CA PHE A 60 -1.33 -0.79 11.17
C PHE A 60 -2.83 -1.17 11.17
N SER A 61 -3.62 -0.61 12.09
CA SER A 61 -5.03 -0.95 12.28
C SER A 61 -5.83 -0.91 10.99
N HIS A 62 -5.66 0.10 10.14
CA HIS A 62 -6.38 0.19 8.87
C HIS A 62 -6.04 -0.96 7.90
N ILE A 63 -4.78 -1.40 7.83
CA ILE A 63 -4.37 -2.57 7.03
C ILE A 63 -5.04 -3.83 7.58
N ALA A 64 -4.99 -4.02 8.91
CA ALA A 64 -5.63 -5.14 9.58
C ALA A 64 -7.15 -5.18 9.32
N SER A 65 -7.82 -4.04 9.47
CA SER A 65 -9.27 -3.92 9.24
C SER A 65 -9.65 -4.24 7.80
N VAL A 66 -8.88 -3.79 6.79
CA VAL A 66 -9.14 -4.19 5.40
C VAL A 66 -8.92 -5.70 5.21
N ILE A 67 -7.87 -6.29 5.79
CA ILE A 67 -7.63 -7.73 5.73
C ILE A 67 -8.80 -8.51 6.36
N GLU A 68 -9.33 -8.03 7.48
CA GLU A 68 -10.49 -8.63 8.16
C GLU A 68 -11.78 -8.47 7.36
N CYS A 69 -11.98 -7.38 6.62
CA CYS A 69 -13.10 -7.26 5.67
C CYS A 69 -13.06 -8.36 4.59
N PHE A 70 -11.87 -8.83 4.23
CA PHE A 70 -11.69 -9.97 3.32
C PHE A 70 -11.87 -11.34 4.02
N ASN A 71 -12.38 -11.35 5.25
CA ASN A 71 -12.56 -12.50 6.15
C ASN A 71 -11.26 -13.26 6.46
N HIS A 72 -10.12 -12.62 6.28
CA HIS A 72 -8.87 -13.15 6.78
C HIS A 72 -8.71 -12.83 8.27
N LYS A 73 -7.90 -13.62 8.98
CA LYS A 73 -7.80 -13.53 10.43
C LYS A 73 -6.55 -12.76 10.81
N ILE A 74 -6.72 -11.71 11.61
CA ILE A 74 -5.62 -11.02 12.28
C ILE A 74 -5.60 -11.43 13.75
N SER A 75 -4.40 -11.63 14.29
CA SER A 75 -4.17 -11.87 15.71
C SER A 75 -3.03 -10.98 16.16
N ILE A 76 -3.25 -10.25 17.25
CA ILE A 76 -2.24 -9.37 17.84
C ILE A 76 -1.70 -10.07 19.09
N GLU A 77 -0.43 -10.42 19.04
CA GLU A 77 0.34 -10.92 20.17
C GLU A 77 1.27 -9.81 20.68
N SER A 78 1.80 -9.95 21.89
CA SER A 78 2.49 -8.88 22.63
C SER A 78 3.60 -8.14 21.86
N ASN A 79 4.21 -8.75 20.85
CA ASN A 79 5.29 -8.17 20.04
C ASN A 79 5.13 -8.33 18.53
N ARG A 80 4.02 -8.91 18.05
CA ARG A 80 3.82 -9.20 16.63
C ARG A 80 2.34 -9.27 16.25
N ILE A 81 2.09 -8.99 14.98
CA ILE A 81 0.80 -9.16 14.32
C ILE A 81 0.93 -10.38 13.40
N ILE A 82 0.04 -11.34 13.57
CA ILE A 82 -0.04 -12.54 12.76
C ILE A 82 -1.28 -12.43 11.88
N GLY A 83 -1.11 -12.56 10.58
CA GLY A 83 -2.22 -12.72 9.65
C GLY A 83 -2.28 -14.14 9.13
N ASN A 84 -3.47 -14.72 9.12
CA ASN A 84 -3.74 -16.02 8.53
C ASN A 84 -4.83 -15.90 7.49
N PHE A 85 -4.65 -16.58 6.37
CA PHE A 85 -5.63 -16.65 5.31
C PHE A 85 -6.88 -17.35 5.86
N GLY A 86 -7.97 -16.59 5.89
CA GLY A 86 -9.28 -17.10 6.30
C GLY A 86 -10.06 -17.69 5.13
N ASP A 87 -11.33 -17.98 5.37
CA ASP A 87 -12.19 -18.51 4.31
C ASP A 87 -12.34 -17.47 3.20
N ASN A 88 -12.25 -17.92 1.95
CA ASN A 88 -12.31 -17.02 0.79
C ASN A 88 -13.75 -16.50 0.66
N SER A 89 -14.04 -15.39 1.31
CA SER A 89 -15.39 -14.87 1.45
C SER A 89 -15.99 -14.34 0.15
N ASP A 90 -17.32 -14.35 0.09
CA ASP A 90 -18.15 -13.76 -0.96
C ASP A 90 -18.08 -12.22 -1.01
N ILE A 91 -17.12 -11.59 -0.32
CA ILE A 91 -16.93 -10.15 -0.44
C ILE A 91 -16.55 -9.81 -1.88
N THR A 92 -17.39 -8.98 -2.50
CA THR A 92 -17.27 -8.54 -3.89
C THR A 92 -16.96 -7.06 -3.97
N GLU A 93 -17.05 -6.34 -2.86
CA GLU A 93 -16.78 -4.90 -2.80
C GLU A 93 -16.32 -4.43 -1.42
N LEU A 94 -15.58 -3.31 -1.41
CA LEU A 94 -15.22 -2.56 -0.20
C LEU A 94 -15.33 -1.07 -0.48
N ASP A 95 -15.96 -0.33 0.43
CA ASP A 95 -15.99 1.13 0.39
C ASP A 95 -14.86 1.74 1.23
N ILE A 96 -13.95 2.46 0.57
CA ILE A 96 -12.80 3.11 1.21
C ILE A 96 -13.23 4.30 2.06
N LYS A 97 -14.42 4.87 1.83
CA LYS A 97 -14.95 5.97 2.65
C LYS A 97 -15.10 5.57 4.13
N ASN A 98 -15.22 4.28 4.42
CA ASN A 98 -15.22 3.73 5.78
C ASN A 98 -13.89 3.96 6.54
N PHE A 99 -12.82 4.32 5.84
CA PHE A 99 -11.51 4.67 6.41
C PHE A 99 -11.22 6.18 6.35
N SER A 100 -12.20 6.97 5.93
CA SER A 100 -12.11 8.44 5.92
C SER A 100 -12.38 9.01 7.32
N TYR A 101 -11.76 10.15 7.62
CA TYR A 101 -12.09 10.95 8.81
C TYR A 101 -13.33 11.82 8.60
N SER A 102 -13.75 11.99 7.34
CA SER A 102 -14.94 12.74 6.95
C SER A 102 -15.96 11.83 6.29
N SER A 103 -17.23 12.00 6.65
CA SER A 103 -18.37 11.36 5.97
C SER A 103 -18.72 12.01 4.63
N GLU A 104 -18.21 13.21 4.37
CA GLU A 104 -18.50 14.00 3.17
C GLU A 104 -17.41 13.81 2.12
N ASP A 105 -16.14 13.92 2.53
CA ASP A 105 -14.97 13.87 1.63
C ASP A 105 -14.07 12.66 1.92
N LEU A 106 -13.33 12.20 0.91
CA LEU A 106 -12.29 11.19 1.10
C LEU A 106 -11.03 11.83 1.70
N SER A 107 -10.94 11.92 3.03
CA SER A 107 -9.85 12.59 3.73
C SER A 107 -9.31 11.79 4.92
N GLY A 108 -8.06 12.09 5.29
CA GLY A 108 -7.41 11.50 6.46
C GLY A 108 -6.29 10.52 6.10
N PRO A 109 -5.49 10.11 7.10
CA PRO A 109 -4.23 9.40 6.86
C PRO A 109 -4.38 7.93 6.44
N LEU A 110 -5.59 7.36 6.51
CA LEU A 110 -5.82 5.92 6.34
C LEU A 110 -6.31 5.54 4.93
N VAL A 111 -6.97 6.46 4.21
CA VAL A 111 -7.65 6.18 2.93
C VAL A 111 -6.71 5.63 1.85
N GLY A 112 -5.51 6.20 1.75
CA GLY A 112 -4.49 5.74 0.80
C GLY A 112 -3.97 4.34 1.12
N GLY A 113 -3.77 4.02 2.40
CA GLY A 113 -3.32 2.70 2.82
C GLY A 113 -4.40 1.63 2.68
N ALA A 114 -5.65 1.98 2.97
CA ALA A 114 -6.80 1.10 2.76
C ALA A 114 -6.96 0.74 1.28
N THR A 115 -6.85 1.74 0.38
CA THR A 115 -6.94 1.53 -1.08
C THR A 115 -5.86 0.58 -1.59
N LYS A 116 -4.60 0.79 -1.20
CA LYS A 116 -3.47 -0.08 -1.59
C LYS A 116 -3.65 -1.51 -1.08
N THR A 117 -4.12 -1.66 0.15
CA THR A 117 -4.37 -2.97 0.75
C THR A 117 -5.47 -3.70 0.00
N ALA A 118 -6.58 -3.03 -0.30
CA ALA A 118 -7.68 -3.59 -1.06
C ALA A 118 -7.24 -4.02 -2.47
N LEU A 119 -6.41 -3.22 -3.15
CA LEU A 119 -5.82 -3.57 -4.44
C LEU A 119 -4.98 -4.85 -4.36
N LEU A 120 -4.09 -4.96 -3.37
CA LEU A 120 -3.25 -6.13 -3.17
C LEU A 120 -4.08 -7.39 -2.88
N LEU A 121 -5.10 -7.30 -2.03
CA LEU A 121 -5.99 -8.42 -1.72
C LEU A 121 -6.89 -8.80 -2.91
N SER A 122 -7.28 -7.83 -3.73
CA SER A 122 -8.11 -8.07 -4.94
C SER A 122 -7.45 -9.00 -5.94
N VAL A 123 -6.12 -9.18 -5.88
CA VAL A 123 -5.35 -10.10 -6.73
C VAL A 123 -5.96 -11.51 -6.71
N ASN A 124 -6.38 -11.98 -5.53
CA ASN A 124 -6.96 -13.31 -5.34
C ASN A 124 -8.48 -13.40 -5.57
N LYS A 125 -9.11 -12.34 -6.10
CA LYS A 125 -10.54 -12.31 -6.41
C LYS A 125 -10.78 -12.32 -7.92
N GLN A 126 -11.73 -13.12 -8.39
CA GLN A 126 -12.14 -13.11 -9.82
C GLN A 126 -12.75 -11.76 -10.22
N LYS A 127 -13.48 -11.14 -9.30
CA LYS A 127 -14.07 -9.81 -9.45
C LYS A 127 -14.16 -9.15 -8.08
N PHE A 128 -13.71 -7.91 -7.98
CA PHE A 128 -13.77 -7.12 -6.75
C PHE A 128 -13.88 -5.63 -7.07
N ILE A 129 -14.70 -4.90 -6.32
CA ILE A 129 -14.97 -3.47 -6.53
C ILE A 129 -14.48 -2.67 -5.32
N ILE A 130 -13.56 -1.75 -5.54
CA ILE A 130 -13.14 -0.77 -4.54
C ILE A 130 -13.95 0.51 -4.80
N LYS A 131 -14.83 0.90 -3.88
CA LYS A 131 -15.63 2.14 -3.98
C LYS A 131 -14.90 3.30 -3.29
N ASN A 132 -15.08 4.51 -3.85
CA ASN A 132 -14.47 5.76 -3.39
C ASN A 132 -12.95 5.66 -3.16
N PRO A 133 -12.17 5.16 -4.13
CA PRO A 133 -10.75 4.87 -3.96
C PRO A 133 -9.91 6.14 -3.86
N TYR A 134 -8.79 6.06 -3.13
CA TYR A 134 -7.75 7.07 -3.18
C TYR A 134 -6.98 7.00 -4.51
N LEU A 135 -7.14 8.00 -5.38
CA LEU A 135 -6.56 7.99 -6.74
C LEU A 135 -5.42 9.00 -6.90
N LYS A 136 -4.28 8.73 -6.24
CA LYS A 136 -3.01 9.44 -6.47
C LYS A 136 -2.00 8.56 -7.18
N THR A 137 -0.87 9.15 -7.55
CA THR A 137 0.18 8.52 -8.37
C THR A 137 0.72 7.23 -7.81
N ASP A 138 0.85 7.11 -6.50
CA ASP A 138 1.26 5.88 -5.84
C ASP A 138 0.25 4.72 -6.05
N VAL A 139 -1.05 5.02 -6.08
CA VAL A 139 -2.09 4.04 -6.42
C VAL A 139 -2.14 3.77 -7.92
N TYR A 140 -1.97 4.78 -8.77
CA TYR A 140 -1.87 4.56 -10.22
C TYR A 140 -0.70 3.67 -10.59
N ASP A 141 0.49 3.88 -10.02
CA ASP A 141 1.67 3.05 -10.22
C ASP A 141 1.40 1.60 -9.80
N MET A 142 0.73 1.40 -8.65
CA MET A 142 0.32 0.06 -8.22
C MET A 142 -0.66 -0.58 -9.21
N ILE A 143 -1.64 0.16 -9.70
CA ILE A 143 -2.60 -0.34 -10.69
C ILE A 143 -1.91 -0.72 -11.99
N ASP A 144 -0.99 0.12 -12.49
CA ASP A 144 -0.26 -0.15 -13.71
C ASP A 144 0.66 -1.36 -13.55
N PHE A 145 1.31 -1.52 -12.40
CA PHE A 145 2.05 -2.74 -12.08
C PHE A 145 1.13 -3.99 -12.04
N LEU A 146 -0.04 -3.89 -11.40
CA LEU A 146 -1.00 -5.01 -11.34
C LEU A 146 -1.53 -5.38 -12.73
N ARG A 147 -1.71 -4.40 -13.62
CA ARG A 147 -2.05 -4.64 -15.04
C ARG A 147 -0.94 -5.37 -15.78
N LEU A 148 0.33 -5.02 -15.54
CA LEU A 148 1.47 -5.69 -16.15
C LEU A 148 1.57 -7.17 -15.76
N ILE A 149 1.19 -7.53 -14.52
CA ILE A 149 1.13 -8.94 -14.10
C ILE A 149 -0.14 -9.66 -14.57
N GLY A 150 -0.99 -8.99 -15.35
CA GLY A 150 -2.15 -9.56 -16.03
C GLY A 150 -3.50 -9.35 -15.34
N LYS A 151 -3.57 -8.57 -14.25
CA LYS A 151 -4.85 -8.23 -13.63
C LYS A 151 -5.61 -7.24 -14.51
N LYS A 152 -6.89 -7.50 -14.81
CA LYS A 152 -7.74 -6.51 -15.48
C LYS A 152 -8.27 -5.51 -14.46
N ILE A 153 -7.91 -4.23 -14.61
CA ILE A 153 -8.33 -3.17 -13.71
C ILE A 153 -8.93 -2.01 -14.51
N ASP A 154 -10.21 -1.73 -14.26
CA ASP A 154 -10.93 -0.59 -14.82
C ASP A 154 -11.11 0.48 -13.74
N ILE A 155 -10.87 1.76 -14.06
CA ILE A 155 -10.89 2.88 -13.10
C ILE A 155 -11.94 3.90 -13.54
N SER A 156 -12.76 4.35 -12.60
CA SER A 156 -13.56 5.57 -12.67
C SER A 156 -13.28 6.42 -11.44
N ASP A 157 -13.81 7.65 -11.41
CA ASP A 157 -13.58 8.58 -10.30
C ASP A 157 -14.04 7.98 -8.94
N ASN A 158 -15.10 7.18 -8.94
CA ASN A 158 -15.70 6.66 -7.70
C ASN A 158 -15.47 5.16 -7.51
N SER A 159 -14.75 4.48 -8.41
CA SER A 159 -14.52 3.04 -8.26
C SER A 159 -13.30 2.51 -9.01
N ILE A 160 -12.67 1.49 -8.45
CA ILE A 160 -11.76 0.60 -9.17
C ILE A 160 -12.42 -0.78 -9.25
N VAL A 161 -12.56 -1.30 -10.46
CA VAL A 161 -13.07 -2.67 -10.70
C VAL A 161 -11.90 -3.57 -11.07
N CYS A 162 -11.56 -4.48 -10.18
CA CYS A 162 -10.53 -5.49 -10.39
C CYS A 162 -11.21 -6.78 -10.87
N SER A 163 -10.72 -7.37 -11.96
CA SER A 163 -11.27 -8.60 -12.53
C SER A 163 -10.21 -9.50 -13.15
N GLY A 164 -10.58 -10.77 -13.34
CA GLY A 164 -9.70 -11.79 -13.88
C GLY A 164 -8.62 -12.24 -12.88
N ASN A 165 -7.77 -13.15 -13.32
CA ASN A 165 -6.64 -13.66 -12.53
C ASN A 165 -5.34 -13.04 -13.01
N VAL A 166 -4.36 -12.98 -12.12
CA VAL A 166 -2.98 -12.69 -12.50
C VAL A 166 -2.52 -13.77 -13.48
N MET A 167 -1.91 -13.33 -14.58
CA MET A 167 -1.45 -14.22 -15.66
C MET A 167 0.07 -14.46 -15.58
N ALA A 168 0.80 -13.62 -14.86
CA ALA A 168 2.23 -13.72 -14.76
C ALA A 168 2.66 -14.98 -14.02
N SER A 169 3.55 -15.75 -14.65
CA SER A 169 4.25 -16.85 -13.98
C SER A 169 5.37 -16.32 -13.09
N SER A 170 5.82 -17.12 -12.12
CA SER A 170 6.93 -16.77 -11.22
C SER A 170 8.24 -16.42 -11.93
N ASN A 171 8.39 -16.78 -13.20
CA ASN A 171 9.62 -16.62 -13.98
C ASN A 171 9.51 -15.53 -15.05
N GLN A 172 8.42 -14.76 -15.07
CA GLN A 172 8.24 -13.69 -16.04
C GLN A 172 9.03 -12.45 -15.63
N TYR A 173 9.87 -11.96 -16.54
CA TYR A 173 10.50 -10.65 -16.40
C TYR A 173 9.45 -9.55 -16.62
N ILE A 174 9.36 -8.60 -15.67
CA ILE A 174 8.46 -7.46 -15.73
C ILE A 174 9.31 -6.19 -15.65
N GLU A 175 9.25 -5.39 -16.71
CA GLU A 175 9.81 -4.04 -16.72
C GLU A 175 8.73 -3.06 -16.24
N PHE A 176 9.06 -2.25 -15.23
CA PHE A 176 8.15 -1.26 -14.68
C PHE A 176 8.92 0.02 -14.33
N ASN A 177 8.42 1.15 -14.80
CA ASN A 177 9.00 2.47 -14.56
C ASN A 177 8.09 3.23 -13.60
N LEU A 178 8.67 3.67 -12.47
CA LEU A 178 7.96 4.47 -11.48
C LEU A 178 7.65 5.86 -12.04
N THR A 179 6.55 6.45 -11.57
CA THR A 179 6.28 7.86 -11.86
C THR A 179 7.27 8.79 -11.16
N GLN A 180 7.39 10.01 -11.70
CA GLN A 180 8.27 11.04 -11.15
C GLN A 180 7.82 11.46 -9.74
N CYS A 181 8.78 11.68 -8.85
CA CYS A 181 8.51 12.09 -7.47
C CYS A 181 7.95 13.52 -7.43
N ILE A 182 6.66 13.65 -7.10
CA ILE A 182 6.00 14.95 -7.02
C ILE A 182 6.57 15.81 -5.90
N SER A 183 6.94 15.21 -4.76
CA SER A 183 7.60 15.95 -3.68
C SER A 183 8.91 16.56 -4.14
N GLU A 184 9.72 15.81 -4.91
CA GLU A 184 10.96 16.31 -5.49
C GLU A 184 10.72 17.47 -6.46
N ILE A 185 9.73 17.34 -7.36
CA ILE A 185 9.35 18.40 -8.31
C ILE A 185 8.94 19.67 -7.56
N ILE A 186 8.09 19.56 -6.53
CA ILE A 186 7.65 20.71 -5.73
C ILE A 186 8.82 21.33 -4.96
N THR A 187 9.69 20.51 -4.37
CA THR A 187 10.86 20.98 -3.62
C THR A 187 11.79 21.80 -4.51
N TYR A 188 12.20 21.29 -5.67
CA TYR A 188 13.10 22.02 -6.55
C TYR A 188 12.43 23.21 -7.23
N SER A 189 11.14 23.12 -7.56
CA SER A 189 10.37 24.27 -8.06
C SER A 189 10.36 25.41 -7.04
N THR A 190 10.09 25.08 -5.77
CA THR A 190 10.10 26.04 -4.66
C THR A 190 11.49 26.66 -4.48
N LEU A 191 12.54 25.83 -4.51
CA LEU A 191 13.92 26.31 -4.40
C LEU A 191 14.29 27.28 -5.52
N ALA A 192 13.92 26.96 -6.76
CA ALA A 192 14.19 27.80 -7.93
C ALA A 192 13.47 29.16 -7.85
N LEU A 193 12.21 29.16 -7.42
CA LEU A 193 11.42 30.37 -7.21
C LEU A 193 12.03 31.27 -6.13
N ILE A 194 12.41 30.71 -4.97
CA ILE A 194 13.02 31.46 -3.87
C ILE A 194 14.34 32.11 -4.29
N ASN A 195 15.13 31.43 -5.12
CA ASN A 195 16.43 31.91 -5.58
C ASN A 195 16.37 32.66 -6.91
N ASN A 196 15.17 32.96 -7.43
CA ASN A 196 14.95 33.61 -8.72
C ASN A 196 15.81 32.99 -9.86
N THR A 197 15.89 31.66 -9.88
CA THR A 197 16.73 30.90 -10.80
C THR A 197 15.85 30.09 -11.75
N ASN A 198 16.28 29.96 -13.00
CA ASN A 198 15.58 29.13 -13.98
C ASN A 198 15.86 27.65 -13.73
N LEU A 199 14.79 26.85 -13.64
CA LEU A 199 14.84 25.40 -13.52
C LEU A 199 14.09 24.76 -14.69
N THR A 200 14.66 23.72 -15.27
CA THR A 200 14.00 22.88 -16.28
C THR A 200 14.01 21.44 -15.80
N PHE A 201 12.84 20.86 -15.65
CA PHE A 201 12.70 19.43 -15.43
C PHE A 201 12.64 18.72 -16.78
N LEU A 202 13.51 17.74 -16.98
CA LEU A 202 13.51 16.90 -18.18
C LEU A 202 12.39 15.85 -18.06
N ASP A 203 11.76 15.55 -19.19
CA ASP A 203 10.78 14.47 -19.34
C ASP A 203 9.61 14.51 -18.35
N LEU A 204 9.13 15.70 -17.99
CA LEU A 204 7.96 15.85 -17.12
C LEU A 204 6.69 15.26 -17.75
N ASN A 205 6.11 14.29 -17.05
CA ASN A 205 4.80 13.77 -17.40
C ASN A 205 3.70 14.69 -16.84
N LYS A 206 3.17 15.57 -17.69
CA LYS A 206 2.08 16.50 -17.34
C LYS A 206 0.82 15.80 -16.80
N LYS A 207 0.53 14.58 -17.26
CA LYS A 207 -0.62 13.79 -16.80
C LYS A 207 -0.41 13.30 -15.37
N THR A 208 0.78 12.79 -15.06
CA THR A 208 1.17 12.37 -13.70
C THR A 208 1.08 13.52 -12.70
N ILE A 209 1.60 14.70 -13.09
CA ILE A 209 1.53 15.90 -12.26
C ILE A 209 0.08 16.31 -12.02
N SER A 210 -0.73 16.41 -13.07
CA SER A 210 -2.13 16.85 -12.93
C SER A 210 -2.94 15.89 -12.08
N LEU A 211 -2.74 14.57 -12.22
CA LEU A 211 -3.42 13.57 -11.40
C LEU A 211 -3.04 13.66 -9.91
N THR A 212 -1.76 13.87 -9.59
CA THR A 212 -1.33 13.94 -8.19
C THR A 212 -1.83 15.21 -7.50
N LEU A 213 -1.81 16.33 -8.21
CA LEU A 213 -2.19 17.64 -7.68
C LEU A 213 -3.71 17.89 -7.67
N LYS A 214 -4.52 16.98 -8.24
CA LYS A 214 -5.99 17.04 -8.08
C LYS A 214 -6.36 16.99 -6.59
N PRO A 215 -7.41 17.68 -6.14
CA PRO A 215 -7.94 17.51 -4.79
C PRO A 215 -8.30 16.05 -4.51
N GLU A 216 -8.21 15.65 -3.25
CA GLU A 216 -8.85 14.42 -2.77
C GLU A 216 -10.35 14.75 -2.64
N ILE A 217 -11.20 14.08 -3.43
CA ILE A 217 -12.66 14.25 -3.44
C ILE A 217 -13.24 12.91 -2.99
#